data_AF-A0AAW5JWN5-F1
#
_entry.id   AF-A0AAW5JWN5-F1
#
_cell.length_a   1.000
_cell.length_b   1.000
_cell.length_c   1.000
_cell.angle_alpha   90.00
_cell.angle_beta   90.00
_cell.angle_gamma   90.00
#
_symmetry.space_group_name_H-M   'P 1'
#
loop_
_entity.id
_entity.type
_entity.pdbx_description
1 polymer ?
#
loop_
_entity_poly.entity_id
_entity_poly.type
_entity_poly.pdbx_seq_one_letter_code
_entity_poly.pdbx_strand_id
1 'polypeptide(L)'
;TPDLKGRIDVLFISLNGSTAEEYCAVTHPRDGEAAWQAMLDFTRRAAGYVPTVVMTIVNKDKSPAEIAACRTLAEGLGAGPQGVAGSVGNILPDAQRGPQP
;
A
#
# COMPACT_ATOMS: atom_id res chain seq x y z
N THR A 1 12.76 -10.50 1.09
CA THR A 1 11.37 -10.96 1.26
C THR A 1 11.09 -12.45 0.97
N PRO A 2 12.05 -13.34 0.62
CA PRO A 2 11.72 -14.78 0.45
C PRO A 2 11.03 -15.44 1.64
N ASP A 3 11.38 -15.02 2.86
CA ASP A 3 10.85 -15.58 4.11
C ASP A 3 9.34 -15.40 4.27
N LEU A 4 8.70 -14.50 3.50
CA LEU A 4 7.25 -14.28 3.53
C LEU A 4 6.45 -15.40 2.84
N LYS A 5 7.09 -16.15 1.94
CA LYS A 5 6.44 -17.17 1.12
C LYS A 5 5.80 -18.25 2.00
N GLY A 6 4.51 -18.48 1.82
CA GLY A 6 3.75 -19.49 2.57
C GLY A 6 3.52 -19.15 4.05
N ARG A 7 3.83 -17.91 4.47
CA ARG A 7 3.56 -17.41 5.82
C ARG A 7 2.55 -16.28 5.85
N ILE A 8 2.54 -15.45 4.80
CA ILE A 8 1.64 -14.31 4.66
C ILE A 8 0.80 -14.52 3.40
N ASP A 9 -0.52 -14.52 3.57
CA ASP A 9 -1.47 -14.63 2.46
C ASP A 9 -1.77 -13.27 1.83
N VAL A 10 -1.85 -12.23 2.68
CA VAL A 10 -2.16 -10.84 2.29
C VAL A 10 -1.26 -9.88 3.05
N LEU A 11 -0.63 -8.95 2.33
CA LEU A 11 0.23 -7.91 2.88
C LEU A 11 -0.30 -6.52 2.52
N PHE A 12 -0.55 -5.71 3.54
CA PHE A 12 -0.95 -4.31 3.39
C PHE A 12 0.23 -3.38 3.65
N ILE A 13 0.50 -2.46 2.71
CA ILE A 13 1.60 -1.49 2.79
C ILE A 13 1.03 -0.08 2.68
N SER A 14 1.40 0.81 3.61
CA SER A 14 0.90 2.18 3.59
C SER A 14 1.71 3.04 2.60
N LEU A 15 1.07 3.45 1.50
CA LEU A 15 1.67 4.29 0.46
C LEU A 15 1.47 5.77 0.75
N ASN A 16 0.25 6.20 1.06
CA ASN A 16 -0.15 7.58 1.41
C ASN A 16 0.24 8.75 0.49
N GLY A 17 1.07 8.55 -0.53
CA GLY A 17 1.52 9.56 -1.49
C GLY A 17 2.12 8.88 -2.71
N SER A 18 1.99 9.54 -3.86
CA SER A 18 2.53 9.07 -5.14
C SER A 18 3.97 9.53 -5.39
N THR A 19 4.45 10.44 -4.54
CA THR A 19 5.81 10.98 -4.57
C THR A 19 6.51 10.79 -3.23
N ALA A 20 7.85 10.88 -3.22
CA ALA A 20 8.63 10.83 -1.98
C ALA A 20 8.23 11.94 -0.99
N GLU A 21 7.96 13.14 -1.51
CA GLU A 21 7.55 14.29 -0.70
C GLU A 21 6.20 14.04 -0.02
N GLU A 22 5.19 13.63 -0.78
CA GLU A 22 3.85 13.31 -0.24
C GLU A 22 3.92 12.17 0.78
N TYR A 23 4.69 11.11 0.48
CA TYR A 23 4.90 9.99 1.39
C TYR A 23 5.53 10.48 2.70
N CYS A 24 6.59 11.28 2.63
CA CYS A 24 7.30 11.76 3.82
C CYS A 24 6.44 12.73 4.64
N ALA A 25 5.68 13.60 3.97
CA ALA A 25 4.79 14.55 4.61
C ALA A 25 3.66 13.87 5.41
N VAL A 26 3.22 12.68 5.00
CA VAL A 26 2.17 11.93 5.71
C VAL A 26 2.75 10.95 6.72
N THR A 27 3.76 10.18 6.34
CA THR A 27 4.27 9.06 7.15
C THR A 27 5.35 9.45 8.15
N HIS A 28 5.95 10.64 7.99
CA HIS A 28 7.01 11.15 8.85
C HIS A 28 8.12 10.12 9.15
N PRO A 29 8.68 9.47 8.11
CA PRO A 29 9.63 8.39 8.31
C PRO A 29 10.96 8.95 8.84
N ARG A 30 11.62 8.21 9.73
CA ARG A 30 12.91 8.63 10.31
C ARG A 30 13.97 8.92 9.24
N ASP A 31 13.98 8.13 8.17
CA ASP A 31 15.02 8.15 7.15
C ASP A 31 14.61 8.91 5.88
N GLY A 32 13.50 9.67 5.93
CA GLY A 32 13.03 10.51 4.83
C GLY A 32 12.88 9.74 3.51
N GLU A 33 13.45 10.29 2.43
CA GLU A 33 13.39 9.69 1.08
C GLU A 33 14.02 8.29 1.01
N ALA A 34 14.98 7.96 1.87
CA ALA A 34 15.53 6.60 1.89
C ALA A 34 14.47 5.57 2.32
N ALA A 35 13.56 5.95 3.23
CA ALA A 35 12.43 5.11 3.62
C ALA A 35 11.40 4.95 2.48
N TRP A 36 11.18 6.01 1.69
CA TRP A 36 10.38 5.93 0.46
C TRP A 36 10.93 4.88 -0.51
N GLN A 37 12.22 4.97 -0.84
CA GLN A 37 12.87 4.00 -1.74
C GLN A 37 12.82 2.57 -1.18
N ALA A 38 13.08 2.41 0.12
CA ALA A 38 13.01 1.12 0.79
C ALA A 38 11.59 0.52 0.75
N MET A 39 10.55 1.35 0.89
CA MET A 39 9.14 0.94 0.82
C MET A 39 8.76 0.46 -0.59
N LEU A 40 9.19 1.17 -1.64
CA LEU A 40 8.96 0.75 -3.04
C LEU A 40 9.65 -0.59 -3.34
N ASP A 41 10.92 -0.72 -2.97
CA ASP A 41 11.73 -1.93 -3.17
C ASP A 41 11.17 -3.12 -2.37
N PHE A 42 10.76 -2.89 -1.11
CA PHE A 42 10.07 -3.89 -0.32
C PHE A 42 8.78 -4.37 -1.00
N THR A 43 7.95 -3.45 -1.49
CA THR A 43 6.70 -3.78 -2.20
C THR A 43 6.96 -4.66 -3.41
N ARG A 44 7.91 -4.25 -4.29
CA ARG A 44 8.27 -5.00 -5.50
C ARG A 44 8.75 -6.41 -5.17
N ARG A 45 9.62 -6.56 -4.17
CA ARG A 45 10.11 -7.88 -3.77
C ARG A 45 9.05 -8.71 -3.05
N ALA A 46 8.13 -8.09 -2.30
CA ALA A 46 7.06 -8.81 -1.61
C ALA A 46 6.05 -9.40 -2.59
N ALA A 47 5.73 -8.67 -3.66
CA ALA A 47 4.84 -9.14 -4.73
C ALA A 47 5.32 -10.44 -5.42
N GLY A 48 6.62 -10.75 -5.35
CA GLY A 48 7.17 -12.03 -5.86
C GLY A 48 6.95 -13.24 -4.94
N TYR A 49 6.52 -13.04 -3.69
CA TYR A 49 6.42 -14.11 -2.68
C TYR A 49 5.07 -14.16 -1.95
N VAL A 50 4.37 -13.04 -1.82
CA VAL A 50 3.07 -12.93 -1.16
C VAL A 50 1.96 -12.96 -2.22
N PRO A 51 0.95 -13.84 -2.10
CA PRO A 51 -0.11 -13.95 -3.10
C PRO A 51 -0.86 -12.65 -3.36
N THR A 52 -1.13 -11.87 -2.31
CA THR A 52 -1.83 -10.59 -2.41
C THR A 52 -1.06 -9.48 -1.71
N VAL A 53 -0.54 -8.52 -2.47
CA VAL A 53 0.02 -7.28 -1.93
C VAL A 53 -0.90 -6.13 -2.28
N VAL A 54 -1.31 -5.37 -1.26
CA VAL A 54 -2.19 -4.20 -1.39
C VAL A 54 -1.47 -3.00 -0.81
N MET A 55 -1.36 -1.93 -1.59
CA MET A 55 -0.96 -0.64 -1.03
C MET A 55 -2.20 0.17 -0.62
N THR A 56 -2.07 0.99 0.41
CA THR A 56 -3.20 1.75 0.95
C THR A 56 -2.86 3.22 1.05
N ILE A 57 -3.88 4.05 0.85
CA ILE A 57 -3.80 5.50 1.04
C ILE A 57 -4.92 5.95 1.96
N VAL A 58 -4.65 6.98 2.76
CA VAL A 58 -5.71 7.81 3.32
C VAL A 58 -6.21 8.73 2.19
N ASN A 59 -7.48 8.59 1.79
CA ASN A 59 -8.08 9.39 0.71
C ASN A 59 -8.61 10.75 1.18
N LYS A 60 -8.61 11.00 2.49
CA LYS A 60 -9.08 12.26 3.07
C LYS A 60 -8.20 13.36 2.46
N ASP A 61 -8.85 14.30 1.79
CA ASP A 61 -8.23 15.45 1.13
C ASP A 61 -7.38 15.15 -0.13
N LYS A 62 -7.45 13.92 -0.70
CA LYS A 62 -6.81 13.62 -2.00
C LYS A 62 -7.78 13.77 -3.17
N SER A 63 -7.32 14.42 -4.22
CA SER A 63 -8.01 14.51 -5.50
C SER A 63 -8.05 13.14 -6.22
N PRO A 64 -9.00 12.94 -7.16
CA PRO A 64 -9.03 11.75 -7.99
C PRO A 64 -7.73 11.50 -8.77
N ALA A 65 -7.02 12.56 -9.17
CA ALA A 65 -5.75 12.48 -9.88
C ALA A 65 -4.64 11.91 -8.98
N GLU A 66 -4.54 12.36 -7.73
CA GLU A 66 -3.57 11.83 -6.76
C GLU A 66 -3.86 10.36 -6.42
N ILE A 67 -5.13 9.99 -6.29
CA ILE A 67 -5.54 8.59 -6.10
C ILE A 67 -5.14 7.74 -7.31
N ALA A 68 -5.35 8.24 -8.53
CA ALA A 68 -4.95 7.55 -9.76
C ALA A 68 -3.43 7.41 -9.87
N ALA A 69 -2.66 8.44 -9.51
CA ALA A 69 -1.20 8.37 -9.48
C ALA A 69 -0.69 7.31 -8.51
N CYS A 70 -1.26 7.25 -7.31
CA CYS A 70 -0.96 6.19 -6.33
C CYS A 70 -1.28 4.79 -6.89
N ARG A 71 -2.40 4.66 -7.61
CA ARG A 71 -2.81 3.38 -8.23
C ARG A 71 -1.82 2.93 -9.28
N THR A 72 -1.47 3.82 -10.21
CA THR A 72 -0.47 3.55 -11.25
C THR A 72 0.87 3.14 -10.65
N LEU A 73 1.30 3.82 -9.58
CA LEU A 73 2.53 3.47 -8.89
C LEU A 73 2.46 2.06 -8.27
N ALA A 74 1.39 1.76 -7.53
CA ALA A 74 1.21 0.45 -6.90
C ALA A 74 1.20 -0.70 -7.92
N GLU A 75 0.46 -0.53 -9.02
CA GLU A 75 0.41 -1.49 -10.12
C GLU A 75 1.79 -1.68 -10.77
N GLY A 76 2.55 -0.59 -10.98
CA GLY A 76 3.92 -0.65 -11.51
C GLY A 76 4.93 -1.36 -10.60
N LEU A 77 4.61 -1.49 -9.30
CA LEU A 77 5.42 -2.26 -8.33
C LEU A 77 4.99 -3.74 -8.25
N GLY A 78 3.90 -4.14 -8.90
CA GLY A 78 3.35 -5.49 -8.83
C GLY A 78 2.38 -5.73 -7.68
N ALA A 79 1.94 -4.67 -6.97
CA ALA A 79 0.75 -4.78 -6.11
C ALA A 79 -0.48 -4.99 -7.01
N GLY A 80 -1.40 -5.87 -6.59
CA GLY A 80 -2.53 -6.28 -7.45
C GLY A 80 -3.48 -5.12 -7.80
N PRO A 81 -4.45 -5.31 -8.72
CA PRO A 81 -5.39 -4.27 -9.17
C PRO A 81 -6.32 -3.69 -8.07
N GLN A 82 -6.36 -4.31 -6.89
CA GLN A 82 -6.99 -3.76 -5.68
C GLN A 82 -6.00 -2.93 -4.83
N GLY A 83 -4.79 -2.71 -5.34
CA GLY A 83 -3.59 -2.26 -4.64
C GLY A 83 -3.56 -0.79 -4.25
N VAL A 84 -4.67 -0.07 -4.39
CA VAL A 84 -4.92 1.20 -3.70
C VAL A 84 -6.34 1.15 -3.17
N ALA A 85 -6.46 0.78 -1.90
CA ALA A 85 -7.72 0.84 -1.17
C ALA A 85 -7.73 2.09 -0.29
N GLY A 86 -8.82 2.86 -0.39
CA GLY A 86 -9.08 4.01 0.48
C GLY A 86 -9.58 3.53 1.84
N SER A 87 -8.89 3.94 2.90
CA SER A 87 -9.18 3.66 4.32
C SER A 87 -9.20 2.17 4.72
N VAL A 88 -8.45 1.85 5.77
CA VAL A 88 -8.26 0.49 6.34
C VAL A 88 -9.59 -0.21 6.70
N GLY A 89 -10.70 0.53 6.81
CA GLY A 89 -12.03 0.01 7.16
C GLY A 89 -12.83 -0.66 6.04
N ASN A 90 -12.43 -0.55 4.77
CA ASN A 90 -13.23 -1.06 3.64
C ASN A 90 -12.58 -2.21 2.85
N ILE A 91 -11.46 -2.74 3.33
CA ILE A 91 -10.59 -3.66 2.56
C ILE A 91 -10.86 -5.14 2.84
N LEU A 92 -11.69 -5.45 3.84
CA LEU A 92 -12.16 -6.81 4.07
C LEU A 92 -13.40 -7.07 3.21
N PRO A 93 -13.45 -8.18 2.44
CA PRO A 93 -14.72 -8.64 1.85
C PRO A 93 -15.76 -8.75 2.96
N ASP A 94 -17.02 -8.43 2.70
CA ASP A 94 -18.07 -8.31 3.74
C ASP A 94 -18.14 -9.53 4.67
N ALA A 95 -17.79 -10.72 4.17
CA ALA A 95 -17.70 -11.96 4.92
C ALA A 95 -16.64 -11.98 6.06
N GLN A 96 -15.74 -11.00 6.11
CA GLN A 96 -14.67 -10.89 7.12
C GLN A 96 -14.78 -9.63 7.99
N ARG A 97 -15.83 -8.81 7.83
CA ARG A 97 -16.08 -7.69 8.74
C ARG A 97 -16.73 -8.23 10.01
N GLY A 98 -16.05 -8.07 11.16
CA GLY A 98 -16.69 -8.26 12.46
C GLY A 98 -17.88 -7.30 12.65
N PRO A 99 -18.78 -7.58 13.60
CA PRO A 99 -19.92 -6.72 13.87
C PRO A 99 -19.44 -5.30 14.14
N GLN A 100 -20.00 -4.34 13.41
CA GLN A 100 -19.70 -2.93 13.60
C GLN A 100 -20.42 -2.42 14.87
N PRO A 101 -19.77 -1.58 15.69
CA PRO A 101 -20.42 -0.93 16.83
C PRO A 101 -21.48 0.10 16.40
#